data_AF-A0A7W9XII3-F1
#
_entry.id   AF-A0A7W9XII3-F1
#
_cell.length_a   1.000
_cell.length_b   1.000
_cell.length_c   1.000
_cell.angle_alpha   90.00
_cell.angle_beta   90.00
_cell.angle_gamma   90.00
#
_symmetry.space_group_name_H-M   'P 1'
#
loop_
_entity.id
_entity.type
_entity.pdbx_description
1 polymer ?
#
loop_
_entity_poly.entity_id
_entity_poly.type
_entity_poly.pdbx_seq_one_letter_code
_entity_poly.pdbx_strand_id
1 'polypeptide(L)'
;MKTFKFSIILLALFLSRSLVQASSFIVPNILSNQDSLIAIKHLKLSDYKVLERGAIIIYERQRPGDKLNLFKPIITHYFSVKGSDKVYLFTLENLKKIYRNGRAFEILDTRFRTNSDLLSYDAIHEQYSINYYLSKVDPA
;
A
#
# COMPACT_ATOMS: atom_id res chain seq x y z
N MET A 1 -44.02 -48.94 -19.91
CA MET A 1 -43.91 -48.24 -18.61
C MET A 1 -42.66 -48.72 -17.88
N LYS A 2 -41.63 -47.88 -17.75
CA LYS A 2 -40.42 -48.17 -16.97
C LYS A 2 -40.27 -47.07 -15.91
N THR A 3 -40.17 -47.48 -14.66
CA THR A 3 -40.04 -46.61 -13.49
C THR A 3 -38.57 -46.25 -13.30
N PHE A 4 -38.26 -44.95 -13.24
CA PHE A 4 -36.94 -44.47 -12.84
C PHE A 4 -36.93 -44.32 -11.32
N LYS A 5 -36.14 -45.15 -10.64
CA LYS A 5 -35.82 -44.98 -9.21
C LYS A 5 -34.63 -44.04 -9.10
N PHE A 6 -34.85 -42.84 -8.55
CA PHE A 6 -33.77 -41.92 -8.23
C PHE A 6 -32.99 -42.43 -7.01
N SER A 7 -31.70 -42.65 -7.21
CA SER A 7 -30.75 -43.08 -6.18
C SER A 7 -30.38 -41.88 -5.30
N ILE A 8 -30.80 -41.94 -4.04
CA ILE A 8 -30.45 -41.01 -2.96
C ILE A 8 -29.05 -41.39 -2.44
N ILE A 9 -28.02 -41.22 -3.26
CA ILE A 9 -26.62 -41.40 -2.84
C ILE A 9 -25.74 -40.38 -3.58
N LEU A 10 -26.06 -39.09 -3.45
CA LEU A 10 -25.15 -38.01 -3.85
C LEU A 10 -25.35 -36.76 -2.99
N LEU A 11 -25.55 -36.95 -1.68
CA LEU A 11 -25.70 -35.87 -0.71
C LEU A 11 -24.77 -36.07 0.50
N ALA A 12 -23.52 -36.48 0.24
CA ALA A 12 -22.50 -36.66 1.28
C ALA A 12 -21.11 -36.17 0.85
N LEU A 13 -21.03 -35.24 -0.11
CA LEU A 13 -19.78 -34.64 -0.58
C LEU A 13 -19.64 -33.14 -0.29
N PHE A 14 -20.49 -32.58 0.58
CA PHE A 14 -20.53 -31.14 0.87
C PHE A 14 -20.11 -30.74 2.30
N LEU A 15 -19.34 -31.58 2.99
CA LEU A 15 -18.82 -31.27 4.34
C LEU A 15 -17.32 -31.55 4.45
N SER A 16 -16.53 -30.92 3.59
CA SER A 16 -15.10 -30.70 3.82
C SER A 16 -14.84 -29.20 3.82
N ARG A 17 -15.47 -28.48 4.76
CA ARG A 17 -14.98 -27.16 5.16
C ARG A 17 -13.65 -27.40 5.86
N SER A 18 -12.56 -27.28 5.11
CA SER A 18 -11.23 -27.16 5.68
C SER A 18 -11.25 -25.92 6.59
N LEU A 19 -11.26 -26.15 7.91
CA LEU A 19 -10.84 -25.16 8.88
C LEU A 19 -9.34 -24.96 8.65
N VAL A 20 -9.01 -24.08 7.71
CA VAL A 20 -7.69 -23.47 7.65
C VAL A 20 -7.64 -22.54 8.85
N GLN A 21 -7.20 -23.10 9.98
CA GLN A 21 -6.73 -22.32 11.10
C GLN A 21 -5.50 -21.56 10.60
N ALA A 22 -5.72 -20.31 10.18
CA ALA A 22 -4.62 -19.39 9.96
C ALA A 22 -3.92 -19.24 11.31
N SER A 23 -2.81 -19.95 11.47
CA SER A 23 -1.84 -19.67 12.52
C SER A 23 -1.48 -18.20 12.38
N SER A 24 -1.92 -17.41 13.34
CA SER A 24 -1.55 -16.02 13.49
C SER A 24 -0.03 -15.93 13.41
N PHE A 25 0.47 -15.27 12.36
CA PHE A 25 1.85 -14.81 12.37
C PHE A 25 1.97 -13.86 13.55
N ILE A 26 2.67 -14.30 14.59
CA ILE A 26 3.16 -13.41 15.64
C ILE A 26 4.19 -12.51 14.95
N VAL A 27 3.69 -11.40 14.42
CA VAL A 27 4.51 -10.23 14.10
C VAL A 27 5.06 -9.76 15.44
N PRO A 28 6.39 -9.76 15.66
CA PRO A 28 6.95 -9.26 16.90
C PRO A 28 6.64 -7.76 17.01
N ASN A 29 5.80 -7.41 17.99
CA ASN A 29 5.59 -6.09 18.57
C ASN A 29 5.83 -4.87 17.65
N ILE A 30 4.85 -4.55 16.80
CA ILE A 30 4.52 -3.16 16.47
C ILE A 30 2.99 -2.98 16.53
N LEU A 31 2.32 -3.63 17.48
CA LEU A 31 0.93 -3.36 17.80
C LEU A 31 0.84 -2.98 19.28
N SER A 32 1.39 -1.82 19.62
CA SER A 32 1.10 -1.15 20.88
C SER A 32 1.49 0.32 20.75
N ASN A 33 0.44 1.15 20.66
CA ASN A 33 0.41 2.59 20.40
C ASN A 33 0.77 3.01 18.97
N GLN A 34 0.16 4.14 18.55
CA GLN A 34 0.67 5.13 17.57
C GLN A 34 -0.20 5.38 16.32
N ASP A 35 -1.23 6.21 16.49
CA ASP A 35 -1.77 7.09 15.45
C ASP A 35 -0.76 8.14 14.94
N SER A 36 0.50 8.06 15.39
CA SER A 36 1.54 9.05 15.08
C SER A 36 2.17 8.77 13.72
N LEU A 37 2.35 9.84 12.95
CA LEU A 37 3.12 9.83 11.71
C LEU A 37 4.61 9.64 12.05
N ILE A 38 5.16 8.44 11.82
CA ILE A 38 6.55 8.11 12.15
C ILE A 38 7.44 8.37 10.92
N ALA A 39 8.32 9.37 11.02
CA ALA A 39 9.39 9.57 10.06
C ALA A 39 10.49 8.51 10.25
N ILE A 40 11.05 8.02 9.15
CA ILE A 40 12.20 7.11 9.16
C ILE A 40 13.43 7.89 9.60
N LYS A 41 14.06 7.44 10.69
CA LYS A 41 15.31 8.00 11.19
C LYS A 41 16.49 7.36 10.45
N HIS A 42 17.57 8.13 10.27
CA HIS A 42 18.83 7.66 9.66
C HIS A 42 18.65 7.04 8.26
N LEU A 43 17.94 7.75 7.39
CA LEU A 43 17.78 7.33 6.01
C LEU A 43 19.12 7.37 5.28
N LYS A 44 19.64 6.19 4.92
CA LYS A 44 20.77 6.10 3.99
C LYS A 44 20.23 6.16 2.57
N LEU A 45 20.24 7.35 1.96
CA LEU A 45 19.67 7.59 0.62
C LEU A 45 20.20 6.64 -0.47
N SER A 46 21.42 6.09 -0.31
CA SER A 46 21.98 5.08 -1.21
C SER A 46 21.14 3.81 -1.34
N ASP A 47 20.33 3.49 -0.34
CA ASP A 47 19.54 2.26 -0.28
C ASP A 47 18.16 2.43 -0.96
N TYR A 48 17.89 3.61 -1.52
CA TYR A 48 16.60 4.01 -2.06
C TYR A 48 16.77 4.46 -3.51
N LYS A 49 15.96 3.89 -4.40
CA LYS A 49 15.78 4.39 -5.76
C LYS A 49 14.79 5.53 -5.73
N VAL A 50 15.13 6.68 -6.32
CA VAL A 50 14.16 7.75 -6.54
C VAL A 50 13.32 7.40 -7.76
N LEU A 51 12.01 7.30 -7.58
CA LEU A 51 11.06 7.04 -8.67
C LEU A 51 10.66 8.35 -9.36
N GLU A 52 10.35 9.39 -8.59
CA GLU A 52 9.93 10.68 -9.12
C GLU A 52 10.22 11.81 -8.14
N ARG A 53 10.47 13.01 -8.68
CA ARG A 53 10.64 14.26 -7.92
C ARG A 53 9.57 15.26 -8.34
N GLY A 54 8.47 15.33 -7.59
CA GLY A 54 7.36 16.26 -7.83
C GLY A 54 7.04 17.12 -6.61
N ALA A 55 5.75 17.32 -6.34
CA ALA A 55 5.26 17.92 -5.10
C ALA A 55 5.71 17.12 -3.86
N ILE A 56 5.77 15.80 -4.03
CA ILE A 56 6.48 14.87 -3.14
C ILE A 56 7.58 14.14 -3.94
N ILE A 57 8.63 13.72 -3.24
CA ILE A 57 9.63 12.81 -3.80
C ILE A 57 9.20 11.40 -3.43
N ILE A 58 9.11 10.52 -4.43
CA ILE A 58 8.74 9.11 -4.25
C ILE A 58 10.00 8.27 -4.31
N TYR A 59 10.18 7.41 -3.31
CA TYR A 59 11.29 6.49 -3.20
C TYR A 59 10.80 5.04 -3.22
N GLU A 60 11.62 4.17 -3.77
CA GLU A 60 11.47 2.72 -3.72
C GLU A 60 12.66 2.12 -3.00
N ARG A 61 12.39 1.17 -2.09
CA ARG A 61 13.41 0.32 -1.50
C ARG A 61 13.06 -1.13 -1.76
N GLN A 62 14.02 -1.84 -2.34
CA GLN A 62 13.93 -3.28 -2.50
C GLN A 62 14.69 -3.97 -1.36
N ARG A 63 14.07 -4.98 -0.77
CA ARG A 63 14.71 -5.87 0.22
C ARG A 63 14.67 -7.30 -0.30
N PRO A 64 15.67 -8.13 -0.02
CA PRO A 64 15.58 -9.56 -0.34
C PRO A 64 14.37 -10.15 0.37
N GLY A 65 13.59 -10.96 -0.35
CA GLY A 65 12.54 -11.77 0.25
C GLY A 65 13.14 -12.89 1.10
N ASP A 66 12.32 -13.42 1.99
CA ASP A 66 12.65 -14.62 2.76
C ASP A 66 12.27 -15.90 2.00
N LYS A 67 12.54 -17.06 2.63
CA LYS A 67 12.18 -18.37 2.08
C LYS A 67 10.67 -18.50 1.81
N LEU A 68 9.83 -17.86 2.62
CA LEU A 68 8.38 -17.87 2.46
C LEU A 68 7.93 -17.16 1.18
N ASN A 69 8.64 -16.10 0.79
CA ASN A 69 8.39 -15.38 -0.46
C ASN A 69 9.21 -15.90 -1.65
N LEU A 70 9.76 -17.12 -1.57
CA LEU A 70 10.62 -17.70 -2.62
C LEU A 70 11.79 -16.77 -3.01
N PHE A 71 12.31 -16.01 -2.04
CA PHE A 71 13.35 -14.99 -2.24
C PHE A 71 12.99 -13.86 -3.22
N LYS A 72 11.70 -13.70 -3.58
CA LYS A 72 11.26 -12.57 -4.41
C LYS A 72 11.50 -11.25 -3.67
N PRO A 73 12.03 -10.21 -4.33
CA PRO A 73 12.24 -8.92 -3.70
C PRO A 73 10.95 -8.34 -3.11
N ILE A 74 11.03 -7.85 -1.87
CA ILE A 74 9.97 -7.10 -1.24
C ILE A 74 10.20 -5.62 -1.57
N ILE A 75 9.26 -5.04 -2.31
CA ILE A 75 9.29 -3.62 -2.70
C ILE A 75 8.50 -2.81 -1.69
N THR A 76 9.11 -1.78 -1.12
CA THR A 76 8.43 -0.83 -0.22
C THR A 76 8.62 0.58 -0.73
N HIS A 77 7.53 1.34 -0.76
CA HIS A 77 7.54 2.73 -1.23
C HIS A 77 7.53 3.70 -0.06
N TYR A 78 8.21 4.82 -0.25
CA TYR A 78 8.35 5.89 0.72
C TYR A 78 8.17 7.24 0.05
N PHE A 79 7.88 8.29 0.82
CA PHE A 79 7.82 9.64 0.29
C PHE A 79 8.42 10.68 1.23
N SER A 80 8.83 11.80 0.66
CA SER A 80 9.12 13.03 1.40
C SER A 80 8.41 14.20 0.74
N VAL A 81 7.93 15.15 1.55
CA VAL A 81 7.46 16.44 1.02
C VAL A 81 8.66 17.20 0.46
N LYS A 82 8.48 17.93 -0.64
CA LYS A 82 9.53 18.79 -1.19
C LYS A 82 10.04 19.77 -0.12
N GLY A 83 11.35 19.88 0.03
CA GLY A 83 11.98 20.73 1.06
C GLY A 83 12.00 20.14 2.48
N SER A 84 11.35 18.99 2.72
CA SER A 84 11.45 18.25 3.98
C SER A 84 12.58 17.23 3.94
N ASP A 85 13.31 17.11 5.05
CA ASP A 85 14.31 16.06 5.30
C ASP A 85 13.68 14.75 5.80
N LYS A 86 12.41 14.80 6.21
CA LYS A 86 11.66 13.65 6.72
C LYS A 86 11.13 12.78 5.59
N VAL A 87 11.32 11.46 5.75
CA VAL A 87 10.80 10.42 4.87
C VAL A 87 9.81 9.54 5.62
N TYR A 88 8.69 9.23 4.98
CA TYR A 88 7.57 8.48 5.54
C TYR A 88 7.24 7.27 4.67
N LEU A 89 6.56 6.28 5.23
CA LEU A 89 5.99 5.19 4.45
C LEU A 89 4.92 5.74 3.49
N PHE A 90 4.95 5.31 2.24
CA PHE A 90 4.04 5.80 1.20
C PHE A 90 2.67 5.14 1.32
N THR A 91 1.84 5.68 2.21
CA THR A 91 0.45 5.29 2.40
C THR A 91 -0.45 6.51 2.31
N LEU A 92 -1.71 6.27 1.94
CA LEU A 92 -2.73 7.31 1.83
C LEU A 92 -2.98 7.96 3.19
N GLU A 93 -2.97 7.15 4.25
CA GLU A 93 -3.09 7.62 5.63
C GLU A 93 -1.98 8.61 5.99
N ASN A 94 -0.72 8.30 5.69
CA ASN A 94 0.40 9.19 6.00
C ASN A 94 0.34 10.48 5.17
N LEU A 95 -0.07 10.42 3.90
CA LEU A 95 -0.29 11.61 3.09
C LEU A 95 -1.37 12.52 3.69
N LYS A 96 -2.52 11.94 4.07
CA LYS A 96 -3.62 12.69 4.72
C LYS A 96 -3.19 13.28 6.06
N LYS A 97 -2.34 12.59 6.82
CA LYS A 97 -1.75 13.09 8.07
C LYS A 97 -0.72 14.21 7.86
N ILE A 98 -0.08 14.30 6.70
CA ILE A 98 0.84 15.39 6.33
C ILE A 98 0.05 16.61 5.87
N TYR A 99 -0.83 16.44 4.88
CA TYR A 99 -1.63 17.50 4.31
C TYR A 99 -2.90 17.75 5.12
N ARG A 100 -2.81 17.83 6.46
CA ARG A 100 -3.99 17.94 7.34
C ARG A 100 -4.84 19.14 6.93
N ASN A 101 -6.04 18.85 6.40
CA ASN A 101 -7.03 19.81 5.91
C ASN A 101 -6.60 20.60 4.65
N GLY A 102 -7.58 21.27 4.03
CA GLY A 102 -7.37 22.09 2.83
C GLY A 102 -7.43 21.30 1.52
N ARG A 103 -7.12 21.98 0.40
CA ARG A 103 -7.33 21.45 -0.95
C ARG A 103 -6.53 20.18 -1.24
N ALA A 104 -5.31 20.06 -0.73
CA ALA A 104 -4.51 18.85 -0.87
C ALA A 104 -5.16 17.64 -0.17
N PHE A 105 -5.73 17.84 1.03
CA PHE A 105 -6.50 16.82 1.73
C PHE A 105 -7.72 16.38 0.92
N GLU A 106 -8.50 17.33 0.42
CA GLU A 106 -9.72 17.05 -0.34
C GLU A 106 -9.41 16.24 -1.60
N ILE A 107 -8.33 16.57 -2.31
CA ILE A 107 -7.86 15.77 -3.45
C ILE A 107 -7.48 14.35 -3.01
N LEU A 108 -6.71 14.22 -1.94
CA LEU A 108 -6.31 12.91 -1.40
C LEU A 108 -7.53 12.07 -1.02
N ASP A 109 -8.57 12.69 -0.47
CA ASP A 109 -9.78 12.01 -0.01
C ASP A 109 -10.70 11.60 -1.16
N THR A 110 -10.79 12.43 -2.20
CA THR A 110 -11.72 12.21 -3.32
C THR A 110 -11.14 11.37 -4.45
N ARG A 111 -9.83 11.49 -4.73
CA ARG A 111 -9.19 10.86 -5.90
C ARG A 111 -8.53 9.52 -5.60
N PHE A 112 -8.15 9.26 -4.35
CA PHE A 112 -7.41 8.06 -3.96
C PHE A 112 -8.21 7.30 -2.91
N ARG A 113 -8.57 6.05 -3.20
CA ARG A 113 -9.35 5.19 -2.30
C ARG A 113 -8.45 4.28 -1.49
N THR A 114 -7.35 3.85 -2.09
CA THR A 114 -6.45 2.82 -1.54
C THR A 114 -4.98 3.21 -1.72
N ASN A 115 -4.09 2.53 -0.99
CA ASN A 115 -2.65 2.72 -1.14
C ASN A 115 -2.14 2.35 -2.55
N SER A 116 -2.79 1.41 -3.24
CA SER A 116 -2.41 1.05 -4.62
C SER A 116 -2.65 2.18 -5.61
N ASP A 117 -3.66 3.01 -5.38
CA ASP A 117 -3.99 4.12 -6.27
C ASP A 117 -2.86 5.15 -6.33
N LEU A 118 -2.07 5.27 -5.26
CA LEU A 118 -0.94 6.22 -5.16
C LEU A 118 0.19 5.93 -6.16
N LEU A 119 0.32 4.68 -6.62
CA LEU A 119 1.34 4.26 -7.58
C LEU A 119 0.82 4.26 -9.02
N SER A 120 -0.36 4.83 -9.26
CA SER A 120 -0.87 5.02 -10.62
C SER A 120 -0.03 6.06 -11.36
N TYR A 121 0.45 5.68 -12.54
CA TYR A 121 1.19 6.58 -13.43
C TYR A 121 0.23 7.23 -14.42
N ASP A 122 0.30 8.55 -14.53
CA ASP A 122 -0.44 9.33 -15.51
C ASP A 122 0.40 9.45 -16.79
N ALA A 123 0.01 8.71 -17.82
CA ALA A 123 0.72 8.70 -19.09
C ALA A 123 0.58 10.01 -19.89
N ILE A 124 -0.44 10.84 -19.62
CA ILE A 124 -0.64 12.12 -20.31
C ILE A 124 0.31 13.17 -19.75
N HIS A 125 0.49 13.17 -18.42
CA HIS A 125 1.32 14.15 -17.73
C HIS A 125 2.72 13.64 -17.39
N GLU A 126 3.04 12.42 -17.82
CA GLU A 126 4.32 11.72 -17.62
C GLU A 126 4.81 11.76 -16.17
N GLN A 127 3.91 11.54 -15.22
CA GLN A 127 4.23 11.52 -13.79
C GLN A 127 3.25 10.67 -12.99
N TYR A 128 3.58 10.33 -11.74
CA TYR A 128 2.63 9.70 -10.84
C TYR A 128 1.43 10.61 -10.58
N SER A 129 0.20 10.07 -10.70
CA SER A 129 -1.05 10.85 -10.61
C SER A 129 -1.13 11.67 -9.33
N ILE A 130 -0.60 11.14 -8.22
CA ILE A 130 -0.53 11.85 -6.94
C ILE A 130 0.30 13.13 -7.02
N ASN A 131 1.46 13.09 -7.67
CA ASN A 131 2.29 14.28 -7.86
C ASN A 131 1.63 15.28 -8.81
N TYR A 132 0.97 14.79 -9.87
CA TYR A 132 0.18 15.64 -10.75
C TYR A 132 -0.87 16.42 -9.96
N TYR A 133 -1.75 15.74 -9.21
CA TYR A 133 -2.83 16.42 -8.51
C TYR A 133 -2.34 17.31 -7.37
N LEU A 134 -1.34 16.88 -6.60
CA LEU A 134 -0.76 17.71 -5.53
C LEU A 134 -0.13 18.99 -6.10
N SER A 135 0.53 18.92 -7.26
CA SER A 135 1.09 20.11 -7.92
C SER A 135 0.06 21.18 -8.32
N LYS A 136 -1.23 20.83 -8.39
CA LYS A 136 -2.31 21.77 -8.73
C LYS A 136 -2.87 22.51 -7.53
N VAL A 137 -2.59 22.05 -6.31
CA VAL A 137 -3.20 22.58 -5.09
C VAL A 137 -2.19 23.01 -4.03
N ASP A 138 -0.96 22.51 -4.12
CA ASP A 138 0.15 22.93 -3.28
C ASP A 138 1.02 23.90 -4.09
N PRO A 139 0.93 25.23 -3.85
CA PRO A 139 1.84 26.17 -4.46
C PRO A 139 3.20 25.99 -3.80
N ALA A 140 4.10 25.30 -4.52
CA ALA A 140 5.51 25.18 -4.16
C ALA A 140 6.19 26.54 -3.95
#